data_AF-A0AB94IA43-F1
#
_entry.id   AF-A0AB94IA43-F1
#
_cell.length_a   1.000
_cell.length_b   1.000
_cell.length_c   1.000
_cell.angle_alpha   90.00
_cell.angle_beta   90.00
_cell.angle_gamma   90.00
#
_symmetry.space_group_name_H-M   'P 1'
#
loop_
_entity.id
_entity.type
_entity.pdbx_description
1 polymer ?
#
loop_
_entity_poly.entity_id
_entity_poly.type
_entity_poly.pdbx_seq_one_letter_code
_entity_poly.pdbx_strand_id
1 'polypeptide(L)'
;MISSELAKLLRYSRTDKVTQIYNRNSDEFTSKMTETLKRLSGNYQKTVRIFSLRGAHLIAMFAKTEVAKEVRKWLLDLADKETHQQVLLPAVANIPHEGRWVVRYIDGVVEVKNIDGKVCIDNMLFLQLQKDSIYYRNKLIELNDKLKQFTTLTNNFVERTKITSGECSVSLFATPLKLA
;
A
#
# COMPACT_ATOMS: atom_id res chain seq x y z
N MET A 1 17.20 10.15 -7.39
CA MET A 1 17.63 9.55 -8.67
C MET A 1 19.15 9.68 -8.84
N ILE A 2 19.83 8.64 -9.32
CA ILE A 2 21.30 8.64 -9.48
C ILE A 2 21.73 9.31 -10.80
N SER A 3 22.87 10.00 -10.86
CA SER A 3 23.34 10.68 -12.09
C SER A 3 23.43 9.75 -13.31
N SER A 4 23.94 8.52 -13.13
CA SER A 4 24.08 7.54 -14.22
C SER A 4 22.72 7.02 -14.70
N GLU A 5 21.74 6.96 -13.82
CA GLU A 5 20.38 6.53 -14.15
C GLU A 5 19.63 7.65 -14.87
N LEU A 6 19.75 8.89 -14.39
CA LEU A 6 19.23 10.08 -15.06
C LEU A 6 19.83 10.26 -16.46
N ALA A 7 21.12 9.95 -16.65
CA ALA A 7 21.75 10.00 -17.97
C ALA A 7 21.14 8.99 -18.95
N LYS A 8 20.86 7.76 -18.48
CA LYS A 8 20.16 6.74 -19.28
C LYS A 8 18.74 7.14 -19.60
N LEU A 9 18.00 7.68 -18.62
CA LEU A 9 16.63 8.15 -18.79
C LEU A 9 16.54 9.25 -19.85
N LEU A 10 17.49 10.20 -19.84
CA LEU A 10 17.60 11.26 -20.84
C LEU A 10 18.19 10.81 -22.18
N ARG A 11 18.53 9.52 -22.33
CA ARG A 11 19.17 8.91 -23.49
C ARG A 11 20.51 9.53 -23.89
N TYR A 12 21.31 9.93 -22.91
CA TYR A 12 22.70 10.28 -23.16
C TYR A 12 23.55 9.03 -23.42
N SER A 13 24.42 9.10 -24.43
CA SER A 13 25.39 8.03 -24.71
C SER A 13 26.42 7.83 -23.59
N ARG A 14 26.68 8.89 -22.82
CA ARG A 14 27.64 8.88 -21.70
C ARG A 14 26.96 9.27 -20.40
N THR A 15 27.29 8.53 -19.34
CA THR A 15 26.78 8.79 -17.98
C THR A 15 27.27 10.10 -17.38
N ASP A 16 28.42 10.60 -17.83
CA ASP A 16 29.05 11.80 -17.27
C ASP A 16 28.36 13.10 -17.71
N LYS A 17 27.48 13.04 -18.73
CA LYS A 17 26.81 14.23 -19.28
C LYS A 17 25.97 14.94 -18.23
N VAL A 18 25.31 14.21 -17.34
CA VAL A 18 24.54 14.78 -16.23
C VAL A 18 25.45 15.55 -15.27
N THR A 19 26.61 14.98 -14.93
CA THR A 19 27.60 15.64 -14.07
C THR A 19 28.15 16.92 -14.72
N GLN A 20 28.40 16.89 -16.04
CA GLN A 20 28.83 18.08 -16.78
C GLN A 20 27.76 19.17 -16.80
N ILE A 21 26.49 18.82 -16.97
CA ILE A 21 25.38 19.77 -16.92
C ILE A 21 25.28 20.40 -15.53
N TYR A 22 25.31 19.57 -14.48
CA TYR A 22 25.33 20.06 -13.10
C TYR A 22 26.50 21.02 -12.84
N ASN A 23 27.72 20.65 -13.23
CA ASN A 23 28.90 21.48 -12.97
C ASN A 23 28.86 22.84 -13.68
N ARG A 24 28.18 22.95 -14.83
CA ARG A 24 28.04 24.23 -15.56
C ARG A 24 27.03 25.17 -14.90
N ASN A 25 26.01 24.61 -14.26
CA ASN A 25 24.87 25.35 -13.71
C ASN A 25 24.75 25.12 -12.20
N SER A 26 25.88 24.87 -11.51
CA SER A 26 25.88 24.43 -10.11
C SER A 26 25.33 25.47 -9.15
N ASP A 27 25.38 26.74 -9.55
CA ASP A 27 24.81 27.91 -8.89
C ASP A 27 23.27 27.88 -8.82
N GLU A 28 22.60 27.21 -9.76
CA GLU A 28 21.14 27.04 -9.73
C GLU A 28 20.66 25.94 -8.76
N PHE A 29 21.56 25.12 -8.23
CA PHE A 29 21.22 24.02 -7.34
C PHE A 29 21.36 24.39 -5.87
N THR A 30 20.28 24.23 -5.11
CA THR A 30 20.34 24.28 -3.64
C THR A 30 20.92 22.98 -3.08
N SER A 31 21.53 23.04 -1.89
CA SER A 31 22.06 21.86 -1.18
C SER A 31 21.03 20.73 -1.02
N LYS A 32 19.74 21.04 -0.84
CA LYS A 32 18.67 20.02 -0.77
C LYS A 32 18.40 19.30 -2.08
N MET A 33 18.87 19.82 -3.21
CA MET A 33 18.55 19.26 -4.52
C MET A 33 19.49 18.16 -4.96
N THR A 34 20.75 18.17 -4.49
CA THR A 34 21.78 17.21 -4.90
C THR A 34 22.72 16.87 -3.76
N GLU A 35 23.17 15.63 -3.69
CA GLU A 35 24.14 15.16 -2.70
C GLU A 35 25.11 14.17 -3.33
N THR A 36 26.35 14.12 -2.84
CA THR A 36 27.35 13.14 -3.31
C THR A 36 27.51 12.04 -2.28
N LEU A 37 27.22 10.81 -2.68
CA LEU A 37 27.36 9.63 -1.85
C LEU A 37 28.61 8.83 -2.24
N LYS A 38 29.32 8.31 -1.25
CA LYS A 38 30.38 7.32 -1.46
C LYS A 38 29.76 5.93 -1.42
N ARG A 39 29.72 5.25 -2.56
CA ARG A 39 29.24 3.87 -2.67
C ARG A 39 30.43 2.93 -2.71
N LEU A 40 30.46 2.00 -1.76
CA LEU A 40 31.46 0.92 -1.71
C LEU A 40 30.92 -0.28 -2.49
N SER A 41 31.72 -0.84 -3.40
CA SER A 41 31.41 -2.08 -4.10
C SER A 41 32.65 -2.96 -4.07
N GLY A 42 32.78 -3.77 -3.02
CA GLY A 42 34.02 -4.49 -2.71
C GLY A 42 35.16 -3.51 -2.38
N ASN A 43 36.34 -3.72 -2.98
CA ASN A 43 37.52 -2.85 -2.80
C ASN A 43 37.43 -1.52 -3.57
N TYR A 44 36.41 -1.32 -4.40
CA TYR A 44 36.28 -0.11 -5.21
C TYR A 44 35.32 0.89 -4.56
N GLN A 45 35.83 2.09 -4.29
CA GLN A 45 35.02 3.22 -3.84
C GLN A 45 34.59 4.06 -5.03
N LYS A 46 33.28 4.20 -5.27
CA LYS A 46 32.74 5.05 -6.33
C LYS A 46 31.93 6.19 -5.72
N THR A 47 32.33 7.42 -6.03
CA THR A 47 31.54 8.61 -5.70
C THR A 47 30.42 8.76 -6.73
N VAL A 48 29.18 8.84 -6.24
CA VAL A 48 27.99 8.92 -7.06
C VAL A 48 27.13 10.08 -6.58
N ARG A 49 26.76 10.98 -7.49
CA ARG A 49 25.85 12.08 -7.18
C ARG A 49 24.40 11.63 -7.33
N ILE A 50 23.60 11.95 -6.32
CA ILE A 50 22.16 11.76 -6.32
C ILE A 50 21.45 13.11 -6.43
N PHE A 51 20.30 13.09 -7.08
CA PHE A 51 19.43 14.24 -7.29
C PHE A 51 18.05 13.94 -6.69
N SER A 52 17.48 14.93 -6.00
CA SER A 52 16.04 14.99 -5.68
C SER A 52 15.20 15.06 -6.96
N LEU A 53 13.88 14.88 -6.86
CA LEU A 53 12.97 15.05 -8.00
C LEU A 53 13.08 16.45 -8.63
N ARG A 54 13.11 17.49 -7.79
CA ARG A 54 13.29 18.88 -8.23
C ARG A 54 14.65 19.10 -8.90
N GLY A 55 15.73 18.54 -8.34
CA GLY A 55 17.07 18.62 -8.95
C GLY A 55 17.16 17.86 -10.29
N ALA A 56 16.51 16.69 -10.39
CA ALA A 56 16.44 15.93 -11.63
C ALA A 56 15.65 16.69 -12.71
N HIS A 57 14.55 17.35 -12.32
CA HIS A 57 13.75 18.18 -13.22
C HIS A 57 14.58 19.35 -13.78
N LEU A 58 15.39 20.01 -12.94
CA LEU A 58 16.27 21.10 -13.36
C LEU A 58 17.35 20.63 -14.33
N ILE A 59 17.97 19.46 -14.10
CA ILE A 59 18.89 18.85 -15.08
C ILE A 59 18.17 18.56 -16.42
N ALA A 60 16.93 18.07 -16.37
CA ALA A 60 16.16 17.76 -17.57
C ALA A 60 15.81 19.02 -18.40
N MET A 61 15.71 20.20 -17.77
CA MET A 61 15.54 21.47 -18.49
C MET A 61 16.75 21.82 -19.35
N PHE A 62 17.96 21.56 -18.84
CA PHE A 62 19.20 21.80 -19.59
C PHE A 62 19.56 20.70 -20.60
N ALA A 63 18.85 19.57 -20.54
CA ALA A 63 19.09 18.48 -21.45
C ALA A 63 18.56 18.79 -22.86
N LYS A 64 19.47 18.78 -23.85
CA LYS A 64 19.17 18.92 -25.28
C LYS A 64 18.98 17.54 -25.92
N THR A 65 18.02 16.76 -25.44
CA THR A 65 17.64 15.47 -26.04
C THR A 65 16.16 15.46 -26.42
N GLU A 66 15.79 14.67 -27.41
CA GLU A 66 14.39 14.60 -27.90
C GLU A 66 13.43 14.12 -26.79
N VAL A 67 13.91 13.18 -25.96
CA VAL A 67 13.17 12.60 -24.84
C VAL A 67 13.12 13.51 -23.60
N ALA A 68 13.94 14.56 -23.54
CA ALA A 68 13.99 15.46 -22.39
C ALA A 68 12.63 16.12 -22.10
N LYS A 69 11.83 16.40 -23.14
CA LYS A 69 10.49 17.01 -23.00
C LYS A 69 9.54 16.11 -22.21
N GLU A 70 9.52 14.82 -22.53
CA GLU A 70 8.69 13.82 -21.84
C GLU A 70 9.15 13.61 -20.41
N VAL A 71 10.47 13.53 -20.21
CA VAL A 71 11.06 13.37 -18.87
C VAL A 71 10.75 14.54 -17.95
N ARG A 72 10.72 15.78 -18.47
CA ARG A 72 10.30 16.96 -17.66
C ARG A 72 8.87 16.82 -17.17
N LYS A 73 7.94 16.45 -18.06
CA LYS A 73 6.53 16.24 -17.71
C LYS A 73 6.38 15.13 -16.68
N TRP A 74 7.03 13.99 -16.93
CA TRP A 74 6.99 12.85 -16.02
C TRP A 74 7.56 13.16 -14.63
N LEU A 75 8.66 13.93 -14.53
CA LEU A 75 9.23 14.33 -13.25
C LEU A 75 8.33 15.31 -12.47
N LEU A 76 7.58 16.17 -13.17
CA LEU A 76 6.56 17.03 -12.53
C LEU A 76 5.39 16.19 -12.02
N ASP A 77 4.84 15.29 -12.84
CA ASP A 77 3.75 14.40 -12.43
C ASP A 77 4.15 13.56 -11.19
N LEU A 78 5.40 13.12 -11.12
CA LEU A 78 5.94 12.39 -9.98
C LEU A 78 6.15 13.29 -8.75
N ALA A 79 6.67 14.50 -8.92
CA ALA A 79 6.83 15.46 -7.83
C ALA A 79 5.48 15.89 -7.24
N ASP A 80 4.48 16.07 -8.08
CA ASP A 80 3.12 16.37 -7.66
C ASP A 80 2.54 15.20 -6.88
N LYS A 81 2.73 13.96 -7.34
CA LYS A 81 2.27 12.77 -6.59
C LYS A 81 2.84 12.71 -5.17
N GLU A 82 4.15 12.93 -5.01
CA GLU A 82 4.80 12.94 -3.70
C GLU A 82 4.29 14.09 -2.82
N THR A 83 4.00 15.25 -3.42
CA THR A 83 3.48 16.43 -2.69
C THR A 83 2.05 16.22 -2.22
N HIS A 84 1.19 15.61 -3.05
CA HIS A 84 -0.18 15.27 -2.69
C HIS A 84 -0.25 14.15 -1.63
N GLN A 85 0.78 13.30 -1.52
CA GLN A 85 0.88 12.29 -0.46
C GLN A 85 1.30 12.87 0.90
N GLN A 86 1.80 14.12 0.97
CA GLN A 86 2.29 14.72 2.21
C GLN A 86 1.26 15.56 2.99
N VAL A 87 0.00 15.63 2.55
CA VAL A 87 -1.09 16.23 3.35
C VAL A 87 -1.87 15.16 4.11
N LEU A 88 -1.15 14.37 4.90
CA LEU A 88 -1.70 13.66 6.06
C LEU A 88 -0.74 13.92 7.23
N LEU A 89 -0.49 15.19 7.53
CA LEU A 89 -0.31 15.51 8.93
C LEU A 89 -1.56 14.98 9.64
N PRO A 90 -1.46 14.26 10.76
CA PRO A 90 -2.56 14.25 11.70
C PRO A 90 -2.70 15.71 12.12
N ALA A 91 -3.49 16.49 11.37
CA ALA A 91 -4.28 17.51 12.02
C ALA A 91 -4.87 16.74 13.20
N VAL A 92 -4.49 17.13 14.41
CA VAL A 92 -5.19 16.68 15.60
C VAL A 92 -6.63 17.07 15.31
N ALA A 93 -7.39 16.14 14.75
CA ALA A 93 -8.81 16.24 14.72
C ALA A 93 -9.11 16.24 16.21
N ASN A 94 -9.41 17.41 16.75
CA ASN A 94 -10.23 17.46 17.95
C ASN A 94 -11.43 16.63 17.56
N ILE A 95 -11.42 15.35 17.92
CA ILE A 95 -12.60 14.51 17.90
C ILE A 95 -13.50 15.28 18.86
N PRO A 96 -14.54 15.96 18.39
CA PRO A 96 -15.41 16.64 19.30
C PRO A 96 -16.12 15.49 20.01
N HIS A 97 -15.65 15.17 21.21
CA HIS A 97 -16.36 14.32 22.15
C HIS A 97 -17.74 14.93 22.54
N GLU A 98 -18.15 16.03 21.88
CA GLU A 98 -19.39 16.76 22.07
C GLU A 98 -20.08 17.14 20.73
N GLY A 99 -19.89 16.39 19.65
CA GLY A 99 -20.68 16.59 18.42
C GLY A 99 -22.02 15.84 18.49
N ARG A 100 -23.16 16.53 18.33
CA ARG A 100 -24.47 15.86 18.12
C ARG A 100 -24.61 15.46 16.65
N TRP A 101 -24.97 14.21 16.41
CA TRP A 101 -25.12 13.64 15.07
C TRP A 101 -26.57 13.23 14.82
N VAL A 102 -27.05 13.44 13.59
CA VAL A 102 -28.34 12.93 13.15
C VAL A 102 -28.11 11.85 12.11
N VAL A 103 -28.61 10.66 12.42
CA VAL A 103 -28.68 9.53 11.48
C VAL A 103 -30.12 9.43 11.01
N ARG A 104 -30.35 9.57 9.71
CA ARG A 104 -31.65 9.32 9.08
C ARG A 104 -31.57 8.13 8.15
N TYR A 105 -32.62 7.32 8.18
CA TYR A 105 -32.87 6.27 7.22
C TYR A 105 -33.98 6.77 6.30
N ILE A 106 -33.65 7.04 5.04
CA ILE A 106 -34.62 7.46 4.02
C ILE A 106 -34.44 6.51 2.84
N ASP A 107 -35.50 5.80 2.46
CA ASP A 107 -35.54 4.91 1.29
C ASP A 107 -34.38 3.91 1.19
N GLY A 108 -33.98 3.33 2.33
CA GLY A 108 -32.90 2.34 2.40
C GLY A 108 -31.49 2.91 2.37
N VAL A 109 -31.34 4.24 2.30
CA VAL A 109 -30.06 4.93 2.37
C VAL A 109 -29.87 5.56 3.75
N VAL A 110 -28.70 5.31 4.35
CA VAL A 110 -28.33 5.89 5.66
C VAL A 110 -27.64 7.22 5.41
N GLU A 111 -28.33 8.30 5.76
CA GLU A 111 -27.79 9.65 5.71
C GLU A 111 -27.31 10.06 7.10
N VAL A 112 -26.01 10.28 7.27
CA VAL A 112 -25.41 10.76 8.53
C VAL A 112 -24.97 12.20 8.33
N LYS A 113 -25.60 13.13 9.07
CA LYS A 113 -25.27 14.56 9.01
C LYS A 113 -24.80 15.05 10.38
N ASN A 114 -23.71 15.81 10.37
CA ASN A 114 -23.26 16.57 11.53
C ASN A 114 -24.12 17.83 11.67
N ILE A 115 -24.65 18.11 12.86
CA ILE A 115 -25.55 19.25 13.10
C ILE A 115 -24.81 20.59 12.96
N ASP A 116 -23.48 20.60 13.16
CA ASP A 116 -22.66 21.82 13.21
C ASP A 116 -22.02 22.18 11.87
N GLY A 117 -22.48 21.59 10.76
CA GLY A 117 -22.08 21.97 9.40
C GLY A 117 -20.63 21.66 9.01
N LYS A 118 -19.90 20.87 9.80
CA LYS A 118 -18.51 20.47 9.48
C LYS A 118 -18.45 19.04 8.94
N VAL A 119 -17.77 18.88 7.80
CA VAL A 119 -17.54 17.59 7.12
C VAL A 119 -16.25 16.98 7.65
N CYS A 120 -16.35 15.93 8.47
CA CYS A 120 -15.19 15.36 9.16
C CYS A 120 -14.66 14.05 8.54
N ILE A 121 -15.31 13.51 7.50
CA ILE A 121 -14.89 12.25 6.87
C ILE A 121 -14.96 12.41 5.36
N ASP A 122 -13.79 12.36 4.70
CA ASP A 122 -13.69 12.23 3.25
C ASP A 122 -14.46 10.96 2.82
N ASN A 123 -15.35 11.12 1.83
CA ASN A 123 -16.21 10.05 1.32
C ASN A 123 -15.40 8.81 0.93
N MET A 124 -14.15 9.00 0.49
CA MET A 124 -13.23 7.91 0.16
C MET A 124 -12.87 7.03 1.37
N LEU A 125 -12.64 7.64 2.54
CA LEU A 125 -12.30 6.91 3.77
C LEU A 125 -13.52 6.17 4.32
N PHE A 126 -14.71 6.78 4.23
CA PHE A 126 -15.96 6.15 4.63
C PHE A 126 -16.26 4.90 3.78
N LEU A 127 -16.11 5.01 2.46
CA LEU A 127 -16.30 3.88 1.55
C LEU A 127 -15.29 2.75 1.79
N GLN A 128 -14.04 3.10 2.13
CA GLN A 128 -13.03 2.10 2.45
C GLN A 128 -13.36 1.35 3.76
N LEU A 129 -13.72 2.09 4.81
CA LEU A 129 -14.14 1.50 6.09
C LEU A 129 -15.38 0.62 5.92
N GLN A 130 -16.32 1.02 5.06
CA GLN A 130 -17.50 0.22 4.75
C GLN A 130 -17.13 -1.11 4.09
N LYS A 131 -16.22 -1.10 3.10
CA LYS A 131 -15.70 -2.32 2.46
C LYS A 131 -14.99 -3.24 3.45
N ASP A 132 -14.14 -2.67 4.30
CA ASP A 132 -13.40 -3.44 5.30
C ASP A 132 -14.36 -4.09 6.32
N SER A 133 -15.39 -3.36 6.77
CA SER A 133 -16.41 -3.90 7.68
C SER A 133 -17.16 -5.12 7.10
N ILE A 134 -17.45 -5.10 5.80
CA ILE A 134 -18.12 -6.20 5.10
C ILE A 134 -17.17 -7.39 4.97
N TYR A 135 -15.91 -7.14 4.64
CA TYR A 135 -14.88 -8.18 4.54
C TYR A 135 -14.73 -8.96 5.85
N TYR A 136 -14.57 -8.26 6.98
CA TYR A 136 -14.41 -8.93 8.29
C TYR A 136 -15.67 -9.66 8.73
N ARG A 137 -16.86 -9.13 8.43
CA ARG A 137 -18.13 -9.81 8.70
C ARG A 137 -18.20 -11.16 7.98
N ASN A 138 -17.86 -11.18 6.68
CA ASN A 138 -17.91 -12.41 5.89
C ASN A 138 -16.89 -13.45 6.39
N LYS A 139 -15.69 -12.98 6.77
CA LYS A 139 -14.66 -13.86 7.35
C LYS A 139 -15.09 -14.48 8.68
N LEU A 140 -15.82 -13.74 9.52
CA LEU A 140 -16.39 -14.28 10.76
C LEU A 140 -17.46 -15.34 10.51
N ILE A 141 -18.32 -15.13 9.50
CA ILE A 141 -19.34 -16.12 9.11
C ILE A 141 -18.66 -17.41 8.65
N GLU A 142 -17.65 -17.32 7.78
CA GLU A 142 -16.90 -18.49 7.30
C GLU A 142 -16.27 -19.29 8.44
N LEU A 143 -15.64 -18.58 9.39
CA LEU A 143 -15.05 -19.22 10.57
C LEU A 143 -16.09 -19.92 11.44
N ASN A 144 -17.26 -19.31 11.63
CA ASN A 144 -18.33 -19.91 12.41
C ASN A 144 -18.91 -21.16 11.73
N ASP A 145 -19.03 -21.17 10.41
CA ASP A 145 -19.50 -22.35 9.67
C ASP A 145 -18.47 -23.49 9.73
N LYS A 146 -17.18 -23.19 9.68
CA LYS A 146 -16.11 -24.18 9.92
C LYS A 146 -16.20 -24.79 11.32
N LEU A 147 -16.46 -23.97 12.34
CA LEU A 147 -16.66 -24.46 13.71
C LEU A 147 -17.89 -25.37 13.82
N LYS A 148 -19.00 -25.01 13.17
CA LYS A 148 -20.20 -25.87 13.13
C LYS A 148 -19.90 -27.22 12.47
N GLN A 149 -19.22 -27.24 11.34
CA GLN A 149 -18.83 -28.48 10.66
C GLN A 149 -17.99 -29.38 11.58
N PHE A 150 -17.03 -28.80 12.30
CA PHE A 150 -16.24 -29.53 13.28
C PHE A 150 -17.12 -30.14 14.38
N THR A 151 -18.06 -29.37 14.95
CA THR A 151 -18.98 -29.90 15.97
C THR A 151 -19.89 -31.02 15.46
N THR A 152 -20.34 -30.96 14.20
CA THR A 152 -21.13 -32.03 13.59
C THR A 152 -20.28 -33.29 13.41
N LEU A 153 -19.03 -33.15 12.98
CA LEU A 153 -18.10 -34.28 12.86
C LEU A 153 -17.80 -34.93 14.21
N THR A 154 -17.59 -34.13 15.27
CA THR A 154 -17.38 -34.68 16.62
C THR A 154 -18.61 -35.41 17.14
N ASN A 155 -19.82 -34.87 16.91
CA ASN A 155 -21.06 -35.54 17.31
C ASN A 155 -21.28 -36.85 16.55
N ASN A 156 -21.02 -36.86 15.23
CA ASN A 156 -21.11 -38.07 14.41
C ASN A 156 -20.09 -39.14 14.83
N PHE A 157 -18.87 -38.73 15.22
CA PHE A 157 -17.87 -39.64 15.74
C PHE A 157 -18.33 -40.26 17.06
N VAL A 158 -18.83 -39.44 18.00
CA VAL A 158 -19.35 -39.90 19.30
C VAL A 158 -20.51 -40.88 19.10
N GLU A 159 -21.48 -40.57 18.24
CA GLU A 159 -22.59 -41.48 17.93
C GLU A 159 -22.12 -42.82 17.33
N ARG A 160 -21.15 -42.79 16.39
CA ARG A 160 -20.56 -44.04 15.86
C ARG A 160 -19.89 -44.88 16.95
N THR A 161 -19.17 -44.25 17.88
CA THR A 161 -18.50 -44.95 18.99
C THR A 161 -19.48 -45.53 20.01
N LYS A 162 -20.62 -44.87 20.27
CA LYS A 162 -21.69 -45.39 21.13
C LYS A 162 -22.35 -46.64 20.53
N ILE A 163 -22.58 -46.63 19.21
CA ILE A 163 -23.10 -47.80 18.47
C ILE A 163 -22.10 -48.97 18.58
N THR A 164 -20.79 -48.69 18.60
CA THR A 164 -19.76 -49.73 18.77
C THR A 164 -19.66 -50.27 20.20
N SER A 165 -20.11 -49.52 21.21
CA SER A 165 -20.16 -50.01 22.62
C SER A 165 -21.48 -50.67 23.01
N GLY A 166 -22.54 -50.47 22.22
CA GLY A 166 -23.90 -50.97 22.53
C GLY A 166 -24.26 -52.30 21.88
N GLU A 167 -23.71 -52.63 20.71
CA GLU A 167 -24.04 -53.88 20.00
C GLU A 167 -22.83 -54.36 19.19
N CYS A 168 -22.08 -55.34 19.72
CA CYS A 168 -21.69 -56.55 18.99
C CYS A 168 -20.71 -57.37 19.83
N SER A 169 -21.27 -58.33 20.55
CA SER A 169 -20.68 -59.67 20.61
C SER A 169 -20.52 -60.20 19.18
N VAL A 170 -19.36 -60.82 18.90
CA VAL A 170 -19.08 -61.77 17.80
C VAL A 170 -18.60 -61.19 16.44
N SER A 171 -17.27 -61.29 16.26
CA SER A 171 -16.48 -61.58 15.03
C SER A 171 -16.72 -60.87 13.68
N LEU A 172 -15.60 -60.49 13.04
CA LEU A 172 -15.41 -60.04 11.64
C LEU A 172 -15.98 -58.63 11.41
N PHE A 173 -15.19 -57.57 11.21
CA PHE A 173 -14.28 -57.35 10.09
C PHE A 173 -13.20 -56.33 10.51
N ALA A 174 -11.98 -56.80 10.72
CA ALA A 174 -10.81 -55.95 10.64
C ALA A 174 -10.49 -55.73 9.15
N THR A 175 -10.71 -54.52 8.64
CA THR A 175 -9.97 -54.04 7.46
C THR A 175 -9.50 -52.61 7.73
N PRO A 176 -8.19 -52.33 7.65
CA PRO A 176 -7.65 -51.01 7.91
C PRO A 176 -7.94 -50.08 6.73
N LEU A 177 -8.29 -48.83 7.06
CA LEU A 177 -8.37 -47.69 6.14
C LEU A 177 -7.03 -47.54 5.38
N LYS A 178 -7.04 -47.77 4.06
CA LYS A 178 -5.97 -47.32 3.17
C LYS A 178 -6.09 -45.81 2.99
N LEU A 179 -5.11 -45.07 3.51
CA LEU A 179 -4.85 -43.69 3.13
C LEU A 179 -4.16 -43.67 1.75
N ALA A 180 -4.81 -43.04 0.79
CA ALA A 180 -4.21 -42.52 -0.44
C ALA A 180 -4.70 -41.09 -0.63
#